data_AF-W6KPJ5-F1
#
_entry.id   AF-W6KPJ5-F1
#
_cell.length_a   1.000
_cell.length_b   1.000
_cell.length_c   1.000
_cell.angle_alpha   90.00
_cell.angle_beta   90.00
_cell.angle_gamma   90.00
#
_symmetry.space_group_name_H-M   'P 1'
#
loop_
_entity.id
_entity.type
_entity.pdbx_description
1 polymer ?
#
loop_
_entity_poly.entity_id
_entity_poly.type
_entity_poly.pdbx_seq_one_letter_code
_entity_poly.pdbx_strand_id
1 'polypeptide(L)'
;MHGRESQHSLNLFAEWKKEQDAEIANRGADPDPAVEEEFNQFMLRQNLNSYVCHKELDRYTTCLQEQHLIKRDDGTGSIEINTKSKVNERFCRATHNAYVSCLRSRQNQEAILQNALLEPHCVSQRNDMLQCLEESREKEARTQEPQCMAWYRRCLRCGLNHMWNTYWRAITKFGDAEEYQLYELSKDDRKRQEYLNMLTTSLHEQEEMRRERERAFSGYHINPEDATREGE
;
A
#
# COMPACT_ATOMS: atom_id res chain seq x y z
N MET A 1 -23.96 -5.85 -20.06
CA MET A 1 -25.01 -4.81 -19.87
C MET A 1 -24.40 -3.68 -19.05
N HIS A 2 -23.94 -2.60 -19.68
CA HIS A 2 -23.50 -1.40 -18.96
C HIS A 2 -24.74 -0.56 -18.65
N GLY A 3 -25.19 -0.59 -17.39
CA GLY A 3 -26.20 0.35 -16.91
C GLY A 3 -25.65 1.77 -17.01
N ARG A 4 -26.46 2.71 -17.52
CA ARG A 4 -26.12 4.14 -17.48
C ARG A 4 -25.99 4.57 -16.02
N GLU A 5 -24.76 4.75 -15.56
CA GLU A 5 -24.49 5.33 -14.25
C GLU A 5 -24.92 6.79 -14.23
N SER A 6 -25.57 7.22 -13.15
CA SER A 6 -26.03 8.60 -13.02
C SER A 6 -24.82 9.52 -12.82
N GLN A 7 -24.89 10.74 -13.38
CA GLN A 7 -23.86 11.78 -13.16
C GLN A 7 -23.62 12.04 -11.65
N HIS A 8 -24.64 11.85 -10.82
CA HIS A 8 -24.52 11.95 -9.37
C HIS A 8 -23.60 10.86 -8.79
N SER A 9 -23.71 9.61 -9.24
CA SER A 9 -22.81 8.51 -8.83
C SER A 9 -21.36 8.78 -9.20
N LEU A 10 -21.13 9.31 -10.40
CA LEU A 10 -19.78 9.68 -10.86
C LEU A 10 -19.17 10.82 -10.05
N ASN A 11 -19.98 11.81 -9.64
CA ASN A 11 -19.51 12.89 -8.78
C ASN A 11 -19.12 12.39 -7.38
N LEU A 12 -19.95 11.53 -6.78
CA LEU A 12 -19.63 10.92 -5.48
C LEU A 12 -18.39 10.01 -5.54
N PHE A 13 -18.19 9.29 -6.66
CA PHE A 13 -16.96 8.54 -6.88
C PHE A 13 -15.72 9.44 -6.95
N ALA A 14 -15.82 10.59 -7.64
CA ALA A 14 -14.74 11.56 -7.71
C ALA A 14 -14.42 12.20 -6.35
N GLU A 15 -15.43 12.45 -5.52
CA GLU A 15 -15.25 12.90 -4.13
C GLU A 15 -14.53 11.84 -3.29
N TRP A 16 -14.99 10.58 -3.37
CA TRP A 16 -14.33 9.46 -2.70
C TRP A 16 -12.87 9.30 -3.13
N LYS A 17 -12.54 9.46 -4.42
CA LYS A 17 -11.15 9.41 -4.89
C LYS A 17 -10.29 10.49 -4.22
N LYS A 18 -10.81 11.72 -4.05
CA LYS A 18 -10.09 12.79 -3.35
C LYS A 18 -9.85 12.46 -1.87
N GLU A 19 -10.82 11.83 -1.21
CA GLU A 19 -10.66 11.36 0.16
C GLU A 19 -9.56 10.30 0.25
N GLN A 20 -9.55 9.34 -0.68
CA GLN A 20 -8.51 8.32 -0.75
C GLN A 20 -7.11 8.91 -1.01
N ASP A 21 -6.99 9.91 -1.89
CA ASP A 21 -5.73 10.62 -2.11
C ASP A 21 -5.27 11.33 -0.82
N ALA A 22 -6.18 11.97 -0.10
CA ALA A 22 -5.87 12.59 1.19
C ALA A 22 -5.45 11.56 2.25
N GLU A 23 -6.08 10.39 2.28
CA GLU A 23 -5.67 9.28 3.15
C GLU A 23 -4.27 8.79 2.80
N ILE A 24 -3.96 8.58 1.52
CA ILE A 24 -2.64 8.17 1.04
C ILE A 24 -1.58 9.20 1.47
N ALA A 25 -1.82 10.49 1.25
CA ALA A 25 -0.90 11.56 1.63
C ALA A 25 -0.60 11.60 3.15
N ASN A 26 -1.56 11.15 3.97
CA ASN A 26 -1.48 11.19 5.44
C ASN A 26 -1.05 9.88 6.10
N ARG A 27 -0.84 8.78 5.34
CA ARG A 27 -0.30 7.54 5.93
C ARG A 27 1.04 7.80 6.60
N GLY A 28 1.18 7.36 7.84
CA GLY A 28 2.38 7.57 8.66
C GLY A 28 2.53 8.98 9.23
N ALA A 29 1.49 9.82 9.18
CA ALA A 29 1.46 11.08 9.92
C ALA A 29 1.43 10.81 11.42
N ASP A 30 2.34 11.43 12.16
CA ASP A 30 2.43 11.26 13.62
C ASP A 30 2.74 12.61 14.30
N PRO A 31 2.17 12.92 15.47
CA PRO A 31 2.56 14.09 16.24
C PRO A 31 4.03 14.09 16.68
N ASP A 32 4.65 12.92 16.85
CA ASP A 32 6.07 12.76 17.14
C ASP A 32 6.91 12.85 15.84
N PRO A 33 7.76 13.88 15.69
CA PRO A 33 8.60 14.03 14.51
C PRO A 33 9.56 12.87 14.25
N ALA A 34 9.98 12.13 15.30
CA ALA A 34 10.89 11.00 15.14
C ALA A 34 10.18 9.80 14.49
N VAL A 35 8.91 9.57 14.84
CA VAL A 35 8.09 8.48 14.27
C VAL A 35 7.81 8.77 12.79
N GLU A 36 7.44 10.01 12.46
CA GLU A 36 7.23 10.41 11.07
C GLU A 36 8.52 10.29 10.23
N GLU A 37 9.67 10.64 10.79
CA GLU A 37 10.96 10.49 10.11
C GLU A 37 11.32 9.02 9.86
N GLU A 38 11.09 8.13 10.83
CA GLU A 38 11.28 6.69 10.66
C GLU A 38 10.36 6.13 9.56
N PHE A 39 9.10 6.56 9.54
CA PHE A 39 8.16 6.19 8.48
C PHE A 39 8.63 6.68 7.10
N ASN A 40 9.10 7.93 7.00
CA ASN A 40 9.64 8.48 5.76
C ASN A 40 10.88 7.70 5.29
N GLN A 41 11.77 7.29 6.19
CA GLN A 41 12.93 6.45 5.86
C GLN A 41 12.52 5.06 5.38
N PHE A 42 11.49 4.47 5.99
CA PHE A 42 10.89 3.23 5.52
C PHE A 42 10.34 3.39 4.10
N MET A 43 9.54 4.43 3.84
CA MET A 43 8.96 4.68 2.53
C MET A 43 10.01 5.05 1.48
N LEU A 44 11.08 5.75 1.85
CA LEU A 44 12.24 5.99 0.98
C LEU A 44 12.87 4.66 0.55
N ARG A 45 13.04 3.71 1.48
CA ARG A 45 13.55 2.37 1.14
C ARG A 45 12.61 1.62 0.19
N GLN A 46 11.29 1.68 0.42
CA GLN A 46 10.32 1.06 -0.50
C GLN A 46 10.44 1.63 -1.91
N ASN A 47 10.49 2.95 -2.04
CA ASN A 47 10.63 3.62 -3.33
C ASN A 47 11.98 3.35 -4.00
N LEU A 48 13.08 3.31 -3.22
CA LEU A 48 14.38 2.89 -3.74
C LEU A 48 14.30 1.48 -4.31
N ASN A 49 13.68 0.55 -3.58
CA ASN A 49 13.50 -0.83 -4.03
C ASN A 49 12.63 -0.94 -5.28
N SER A 50 11.58 -0.14 -5.39
CA SER A 50 10.69 -0.13 -6.56
C SER A 50 11.34 0.43 -7.82
N TYR A 51 11.98 1.59 -7.70
CA TYR A 51 12.34 2.39 -8.87
C TYR A 51 13.81 2.31 -9.24
N VAL A 52 14.71 2.09 -8.27
CA VAL A 52 16.15 2.24 -8.47
C VAL A 52 16.90 0.93 -8.25
N CYS A 53 16.77 0.36 -7.05
CA CYS A 53 17.54 -0.77 -6.56
C CYS A 53 16.87 -2.14 -6.78
N HIS A 54 15.82 -2.21 -7.62
CA HIS A 54 15.08 -3.46 -7.86
C HIS A 54 15.98 -4.58 -8.37
N LYS A 55 16.96 -4.28 -9.23
CA LYS A 55 17.87 -5.30 -9.79
C LYS A 55 18.80 -5.88 -8.73
N GLU A 56 19.36 -5.03 -7.88
CA GLU A 56 20.23 -5.44 -6.77
C GLU A 56 19.43 -6.22 -5.73
N LEU A 57 18.19 -5.81 -5.48
CA LEU A 57 17.24 -6.52 -4.62
C LEU A 57 16.95 -7.93 -5.16
N ASP A 58 16.63 -8.06 -6.45
CA ASP A 58 16.35 -9.35 -7.11
C ASP A 58 17.56 -10.30 -7.03
N ARG A 59 18.77 -9.77 -7.29
CA ARG A 59 20.00 -10.57 -7.18
C ARG A 59 20.25 -11.02 -5.74
N TYR A 60 20.03 -10.15 -4.77
CA TYR A 60 20.22 -10.49 -3.36
C TYR A 60 19.18 -11.50 -2.88
N THR A 61 17.90 -11.32 -3.22
CA THR A 61 16.84 -12.26 -2.87
C THR A 61 17.04 -13.63 -3.51
N THR A 62 17.53 -13.68 -4.75
CA THR A 62 17.89 -14.94 -5.41
C THR A 62 18.96 -15.68 -4.61
N CYS A 63 20.05 -14.99 -4.22
CA CYS A 63 21.08 -15.62 -3.36
C CYS A 63 20.50 -16.10 -2.03
N LEU A 64 19.66 -15.29 -1.36
CA LEU A 64 19.05 -15.70 -0.10
C LEU A 64 18.18 -16.95 -0.25
N GLN A 65 17.48 -17.12 -1.38
CA GLN A 65 16.70 -18.33 -1.67
C GLN A 65 17.60 -19.54 -1.90
N GLU A 66 18.65 -19.40 -2.72
CA GLU A 66 19.62 -20.46 -2.99
C GLU A 66 20.33 -20.95 -1.71
N GLN A 67 20.55 -20.04 -0.76
CA GLN A 67 21.15 -20.35 0.54
C GLN A 67 20.12 -20.76 1.61
N HIS A 68 18.84 -20.90 1.25
CA HIS A 68 17.73 -21.21 2.15
C HIS A 68 17.61 -20.27 3.37
N LEU A 69 18.05 -19.02 3.21
CA LEU A 69 18.00 -17.98 4.25
C LEU A 69 16.68 -17.23 4.27
N ILE A 70 15.86 -17.40 3.23
CA ILE A 70 14.45 -17.01 3.22
C ILE A 70 13.61 -18.21 2.77
N LYS A 71 12.58 -18.54 3.54
CA LYS A 71 11.54 -19.49 3.14
C LYS A 71 10.38 -18.70 2.54
N ARG A 72 9.94 -19.07 1.34
CA ARG A 72 8.62 -18.70 0.87
C ARG A 72 7.66 -19.65 1.57
N ASP A 73 7.11 -19.25 2.72
CA ASP A 73 6.00 -20.00 3.31
C ASP A 73 4.72 -19.73 2.50
N ASP A 74 3.95 -20.80 2.33
CA ASP A 74 2.86 -20.97 1.36
C ASP A 74 1.57 -20.21 1.74
N GLY A 75 1.60 -18.89 1.89
CA GLY A 75 0.34 -18.14 2.02
C GLY A 75 0.41 -16.66 2.37
N THR A 76 1.46 -16.19 3.03
CA THR A 76 1.60 -14.78 3.41
C THR A 76 2.89 -14.23 2.81
N GLY A 77 2.82 -13.84 1.54
CA GLY A 77 3.95 -13.47 0.68
C GLY A 77 4.76 -12.21 1.07
N SER A 78 4.80 -11.81 2.33
CA SER A 78 5.68 -10.72 2.78
C SER A 78 6.96 -11.29 3.41
N ILE A 79 8.02 -11.40 2.60
CA ILE A 79 9.37 -11.70 3.10
C ILE A 79 10.06 -10.36 3.37
N GLU A 80 10.26 -10.01 4.63
CA GLU A 80 11.10 -8.86 4.98
C GLU A 80 12.58 -9.21 4.80
N ILE A 81 13.27 -8.49 3.92
CA ILE A 81 14.68 -8.72 3.64
C ILE A 81 15.53 -8.02 4.69
N ASN A 82 16.02 -8.79 5.65
CA ASN A 82 16.88 -8.29 6.71
C ASN A 82 18.30 -8.02 6.20
N THR A 83 18.63 -6.73 6.01
CA THR A 83 19.98 -6.27 5.64
C THR A 83 20.93 -6.08 6.83
N LYS A 84 20.48 -6.34 8.07
CA LYS A 84 21.32 -6.29 9.29
C LYS A 84 21.81 -7.68 9.71
N SER A 85 21.34 -8.74 9.05
CA SER A 85 21.75 -10.12 9.36
C SER A 85 23.19 -10.39 8.89
N LYS A 86 24.09 -10.62 9.86
CA LYS A 86 25.47 -11.04 9.58
C LYS A 86 25.54 -12.39 8.87
N VAL A 87 24.55 -13.26 9.07
CA VAL A 87 24.46 -14.54 8.37
C VAL A 87 24.19 -14.30 6.89
N ASN A 88 23.22 -13.44 6.57
CA ASN A 88 22.89 -13.08 5.18
C ASN A 88 24.08 -12.43 4.49
N GLU A 89 24.75 -11.50 5.17
CA GLU A 89 25.98 -10.87 4.67
C GLU A 89 27.09 -11.89 4.44
N ARG A 90 27.26 -12.89 5.32
CA ARG A 90 28.31 -13.90 5.17
C ARG A 90 28.11 -14.78 3.94
N PHE A 91 26.89 -15.29 3.72
CA PHE A 91 26.59 -16.21 2.62
C PHE A 91 26.34 -15.51 1.28
N CYS A 92 25.77 -14.30 1.31
CA CYS A 92 25.42 -13.53 0.12
C CYS A 92 26.20 -12.22 0.00
N ARG A 93 27.47 -12.21 0.43
CA ARG A 93 28.29 -10.99 0.60
C ARG A 93 28.27 -10.05 -0.60
N ALA A 94 28.54 -10.58 -1.80
CA ALA A 94 28.66 -9.76 -3.00
C ALA A 94 27.33 -9.06 -3.34
N THR A 95 26.23 -9.82 -3.37
CA THR A 95 24.90 -9.30 -3.66
C THR A 95 24.36 -8.41 -2.53
N HIS A 96 24.66 -8.75 -1.27
CA HIS A 96 24.32 -7.96 -0.09
C HIS A 96 24.98 -6.58 -0.16
N ASN A 97 26.30 -6.54 -0.41
CA ASN A 97 27.05 -5.29 -0.49
C ASN A 97 26.57 -4.41 -1.64
N ALA A 98 26.27 -5.01 -2.80
CA ALA A 98 25.71 -4.27 -3.93
C ALA A 98 24.35 -3.64 -3.58
N TYR A 99 23.45 -4.42 -2.97
CA TYR A 99 22.13 -3.94 -2.56
C TYR A 99 22.21 -2.84 -1.48
N VAL A 100 22.99 -3.06 -0.42
CA VAL A 100 23.19 -2.07 0.64
C VAL A 100 23.86 -0.80 0.11
N SER A 101 24.83 -0.93 -0.81
CA SER A 101 25.44 0.22 -1.48
C SER A 101 24.44 0.99 -2.34
N CYS A 102 23.55 0.30 -3.05
CA CYS A 102 22.48 0.94 -3.81
C CYS A 102 21.54 1.75 -2.91
N LEU A 103 21.11 1.17 -1.78
CA LEU A 103 20.24 1.83 -0.81
C LEU A 103 20.90 3.03 -0.12
N ARG A 104 22.21 2.97 0.12
CA ARG A 104 22.98 4.03 0.79
C ARG A 104 23.54 5.08 -0.17
N SER A 105 23.41 4.88 -1.48
CA SER A 105 23.88 5.83 -2.48
C SER A 105 23.13 7.15 -2.32
N ARG A 106 23.87 8.21 -2.00
CA ARG A 106 23.33 9.57 -1.88
C ARG A 106 22.60 10.00 -3.15
N GLN A 107 23.19 9.71 -4.32
CA GLN A 107 22.59 10.02 -5.61
C GLN A 107 21.24 9.32 -5.80
N ASN A 108 21.12 8.05 -5.39
CA ASN A 108 19.87 7.30 -5.50
C ASN A 108 18.80 7.85 -4.54
N GLN A 109 19.21 8.17 -3.31
CA GLN A 109 18.31 8.78 -2.32
C GLN A 109 17.81 10.15 -2.79
N GLU A 110 18.72 11.01 -3.26
CA GLU A 110 18.37 12.33 -3.80
C GLU A 110 17.41 12.22 -4.99
N ALA A 111 17.62 11.26 -5.89
CA ALA A 111 16.69 11.03 -7.01
C ALA A 111 15.27 10.73 -6.52
N ILE A 112 15.09 9.83 -5.54
CA ILE A 112 13.76 9.52 -4.99
C ILE A 112 13.17 10.74 -4.27
N LEU A 113 13.94 11.41 -3.42
CA LEU A 113 13.47 12.56 -2.65
C LEU A 113 13.05 13.73 -3.55
N GLN A 114 13.78 14.00 -4.62
CA GLN A 114 13.42 15.04 -5.60
C GLN A 114 12.12 14.69 -6.32
N ASN A 115 11.94 13.43 -6.74
CA ASN A 115 10.69 13.00 -7.37
C ASN A 115 9.51 13.08 -6.38
N ALA A 116 9.72 12.72 -5.11
CA ALA A 116 8.68 12.82 -4.09
C ALA A 116 8.21 14.27 -3.88
N LEU A 117 9.14 15.23 -3.83
CA LEU A 117 8.79 16.65 -3.72
C LEU A 117 8.06 17.20 -4.96
N LEU A 118 8.19 16.54 -6.11
CA LEU A 118 7.56 16.96 -7.37
C LEU A 118 6.25 16.22 -7.69
N GLU A 119 5.82 15.29 -6.84
CA GLU A 119 4.61 14.49 -7.02
C GLU A 119 3.36 15.39 -7.21
N PRO A 120 2.68 15.32 -8.37
CA PRO A 120 1.45 16.04 -8.69
C PRO A 120 0.35 16.08 -7.61
N HIS A 121 0.14 15.00 -6.85
CA HIS A 121 -0.91 14.94 -5.81
C HIS A 121 -0.55 15.77 -4.56
N CYS A 122 0.71 16.18 -4.42
CA CYS A 122 1.25 16.86 -3.24
C CYS A 122 1.47 18.36 -3.43
N VAL A 123 0.83 18.98 -4.45
CA VAL A 123 0.99 20.41 -4.77
C VAL A 123 0.64 21.30 -3.58
N SER A 124 -0.42 20.98 -2.83
CA SER A 124 -0.82 21.77 -1.66
C SER A 124 0.27 21.76 -0.59
N GLN A 125 0.75 20.58 -0.21
CA GLN A 125 1.79 20.41 0.81
C GLN A 125 3.11 21.05 0.39
N ARG A 126 3.44 20.99 -0.91
CA ARG A 126 4.60 21.70 -1.47
C ARG A 126 4.44 23.20 -1.35
N ASN A 127 3.27 23.75 -1.68
CA ASN A 127 3.01 25.18 -1.57
C ASN A 127 3.11 25.66 -0.11
N ASP A 128 2.55 24.90 0.84
CA ASP A 128 2.66 25.23 2.26
C ASP A 128 4.12 25.24 2.75
N MET A 129 4.92 24.27 2.29
CA MET A 129 6.35 24.22 2.58
C MET A 129 7.09 25.43 1.99
N LEU A 130 6.84 25.77 0.73
CA LEU A 130 7.44 26.93 0.08
C LEU A 130 7.04 28.25 0.74
N GLN A 131 5.78 28.36 1.18
CA GLN A 131 5.30 29.51 1.93
C GLN A 131 6.04 29.67 3.26
N CYS A 132 6.20 28.58 4.03
CA CYS A 132 6.97 28.63 5.27
C CYS A 132 8.42 29.09 5.03
N LEU A 133 9.07 28.58 3.97
CA LEU A 133 10.45 28.94 3.63
C LEU A 133 10.59 30.43 3.31
N GLU A 134 9.63 30.99 2.57
CA GLU A 134 9.62 32.42 2.26
C GLU A 134 9.41 33.27 3.53
N GLU A 135 8.43 32.91 4.36
CA GLU A 135 8.12 33.62 5.61
C GLU A 135 9.27 33.53 6.64
N SER A 136 10.02 32.43 6.64
CA SER A 136 11.09 32.17 7.61
C SER A 136 12.48 32.55 7.11
N ARG A 137 12.61 33.02 5.86
CA ARG A 137 13.89 33.25 5.18
C ARG A 137 14.86 34.12 5.97
N GLU A 138 14.40 35.24 6.50
CA GLU A 138 15.25 36.13 7.29
C GLU A 138 15.68 35.51 8.62
N LYS A 139 14.81 34.72 9.24
CA LYS A 139 15.09 34.07 10.53
C LYS A 139 16.12 32.96 10.34
N GLU A 140 15.94 32.10 9.35
CA GLU A 140 16.90 31.04 8.99
C GLU A 140 18.27 31.62 8.64
N ALA A 141 18.32 32.73 7.90
CA ALA A 141 19.58 33.38 7.54
C ALA A 141 20.35 33.92 8.77
N ARG A 142 19.64 34.33 9.83
CA ARG A 142 20.25 34.85 11.06
C ARG A 142 20.66 33.75 12.04
N THR A 143 19.83 32.71 12.20
CA THR A 143 20.04 31.67 13.21
C THR A 143 20.77 30.43 12.68
N GLN A 144 20.77 30.22 11.36
CA GLN A 144 21.20 28.97 10.70
C GLN A 144 20.39 27.74 11.13
N GLU A 145 19.23 27.93 11.78
CA GLU A 145 18.35 26.86 12.24
C GLU A 145 17.15 26.72 11.30
N PRO A 146 16.87 25.51 10.78
CA PRO A 146 15.75 25.29 9.87
C PRO A 146 14.41 25.43 10.60
N GLN A 147 13.52 26.29 10.07
CA GLN A 147 12.21 26.59 10.67
C GLN A 147 11.09 25.72 10.08
N CYS A 148 11.28 25.23 8.85
CA CYS A 148 10.21 24.59 8.08
C CYS A 148 10.28 23.05 8.03
N MET A 149 11.01 22.41 8.96
CA MET A 149 11.20 20.96 8.96
C MET A 149 9.90 20.16 9.02
N ALA A 150 8.90 20.64 9.76
CA ALA A 150 7.60 19.97 9.84
C ALA A 150 6.89 19.93 8.48
N TRP A 151 6.93 21.04 7.74
CA TRP A 151 6.35 21.13 6.40
C TRP A 151 7.13 20.29 5.39
N TYR A 152 8.45 20.29 5.49
CA TYR A 152 9.31 19.47 4.65
C TYR A 152 9.01 17.97 4.84
N ARG A 153 8.93 17.49 6.09
CA ARG A 153 8.57 16.09 6.39
C ARG A 153 7.19 15.72 5.84
N ARG A 154 6.19 16.59 6.02
CA ARG A 154 4.84 16.39 5.48
C ARG A 154 4.83 16.30 3.95
N CYS A 155 5.56 17.18 3.27
CA CYS A 155 5.67 17.17 1.82
C CYS A 155 6.35 15.90 1.32
N LEU A 156 7.45 15.48 1.97
CA LEU A 156 8.13 14.22 1.65
C LEU A 156 7.23 13.01 1.87
N ARG A 157 6.54 12.94 3.01
CA ARG A 157 5.62 11.85 3.33
C ARG A 157 4.57 11.68 2.24
N CYS A 158 3.92 12.78 1.85
CA CYS A 158 2.94 12.78 0.77
C CYS A 158 3.54 12.19 -0.52
N GLY A 159 4.69 12.72 -0.96
CA GLY A 159 5.33 12.28 -2.20
C GLY A 159 5.75 10.82 -2.18
N LEU A 160 6.39 10.38 -1.11
CA LEU A 160 6.85 8.98 -0.95
C LEU A 160 5.67 8.00 -0.92
N ASN A 161 4.54 8.37 -0.31
CA ASN A 161 3.33 7.56 -0.29
C ASN A 161 2.69 7.44 -1.67
N HIS A 162 2.54 8.56 -2.38
CA HIS A 162 1.93 8.55 -3.72
C HIS A 162 2.81 7.87 -4.77
N MET A 163 4.13 8.05 -4.72
CA MET A 163 5.06 7.30 -5.57
C MET A 163 4.92 5.80 -5.34
N TRP A 164 4.97 5.34 -4.09
CA TRP A 164 4.81 3.92 -3.78
C TRP A 164 3.45 3.37 -4.21
N ASN A 165 2.36 4.13 -3.95
CA ASN A 165 1.02 3.75 -4.37
C ASN A 165 0.91 3.64 -5.91
N THR A 166 1.53 4.57 -6.64
CA THR A 166 1.59 4.54 -8.10
C THR A 166 2.34 3.31 -8.62
N TYR A 167 3.50 3.00 -8.03
CA TYR A 167 4.23 1.78 -8.33
C TYR A 167 3.37 0.53 -8.11
N TRP A 168 2.77 0.42 -6.92
CA TRP A 168 1.96 -0.74 -6.55
C TRP A 168 0.79 -0.94 -7.52
N ARG A 169 0.07 0.13 -7.85
CA ARG A 169 -1.05 0.09 -8.82
C ARG A 169 -0.59 -0.34 -10.20
N ALA A 170 0.57 0.14 -10.65
CA ALA A 170 1.12 -0.22 -11.94
C ALA A 170 1.45 -1.73 -12.02
N ILE A 171 2.04 -2.31 -10.97
CA ILE A 171 2.39 -3.75 -10.98
C ILE A 171 1.18 -4.66 -10.81
N THR A 172 0.14 -4.21 -10.10
CA THR A 172 -1.10 -4.98 -9.91
C THR A 172 -2.13 -4.74 -11.01
N LYS A 173 -1.84 -3.83 -11.96
CA LYS A 173 -2.77 -3.36 -12.99
C LYS A 173 -4.09 -2.83 -12.40
N PHE A 174 -3.99 -2.22 -11.22
CA PHE A 174 -5.13 -1.67 -10.50
C PHE A 174 -5.51 -0.30 -11.08
N GLY A 175 -6.64 -0.24 -11.78
CA GLY A 175 -7.14 0.94 -12.47
C GLY A 175 -8.48 1.44 -11.95
N ASP A 176 -9.14 2.29 -12.74
CA ASP A 176 -10.40 2.93 -12.36
C ASP A 176 -11.54 1.92 -12.13
N ALA A 177 -11.51 0.77 -12.81
CA ALA A 177 -12.52 -0.27 -12.63
C ALA A 177 -12.43 -0.92 -11.25
N GLU A 178 -11.22 -1.25 -10.79
CA GLU A 178 -11.00 -1.80 -9.46
C GLU A 178 -11.23 -0.75 -8.36
N GLU A 179 -10.85 0.51 -8.59
CA GLU A 179 -11.21 1.62 -7.69
C GLU A 179 -12.71 1.77 -7.52
N TYR A 180 -13.46 1.72 -8.63
CA TYR A 180 -14.90 1.85 -8.59
C TYR A 180 -15.55 0.67 -7.85
N GLN A 181 -15.01 -0.54 -8.00
CA GLN A 181 -15.44 -1.68 -7.18
C GLN A 181 -15.19 -1.45 -5.69
N LEU A 182 -14.05 -0.89 -5.29
CA LEU A 182 -13.79 -0.53 -3.90
C LEU A 182 -14.76 0.54 -3.38
N TYR A 183 -15.06 1.53 -4.21
CA TYR A 183 -16.05 2.54 -3.90
C TYR A 183 -17.44 1.92 -3.68
N GLU A 184 -17.89 1.01 -4.54
CA GLU A 184 -19.16 0.31 -4.35
C GLU A 184 -19.16 -0.56 -3.09
N LEU A 185 -18.03 -1.20 -2.74
CA LEU A 185 -17.88 -1.92 -1.47
C LEU A 185 -17.91 -1.00 -0.26
N SER A 186 -17.37 0.22 -0.35
CA SER A 186 -17.39 1.18 0.77
C SER A 186 -18.78 1.69 1.13
N LYS A 187 -19.77 1.52 0.25
CA LYS A 187 -21.18 1.90 0.52
C LYS A 187 -21.94 0.88 1.35
N ASP A 188 -21.44 -0.36 1.45
CA ASP A 188 -22.14 -1.48 2.08
C ASP A 188 -21.17 -2.31 2.94
N ASP A 189 -21.18 -2.04 4.25
CA ASP A 189 -20.33 -2.70 5.22
C ASP A 189 -20.50 -4.23 5.23
N ARG A 190 -21.70 -4.74 4.92
CA ARG A 190 -21.92 -6.19 4.84
C ARG A 190 -21.20 -6.77 3.64
N LYS A 191 -21.30 -6.14 2.46
CA LYS A 191 -20.56 -6.59 1.26
C LYS A 191 -19.06 -6.45 1.44
N ARG A 192 -18.61 -5.38 2.10
CA ARG A 192 -17.20 -5.21 2.48
C ARG A 192 -16.73 -6.35 3.38
N GLN A 193 -17.50 -6.70 4.42
CA GLN A 193 -17.15 -7.79 5.32
C GLN A 193 -17.17 -9.16 4.61
N GLU A 194 -18.13 -9.40 3.74
CA GLU A 194 -18.18 -10.62 2.90
C GLU A 194 -16.95 -10.72 1.98
N TYR A 195 -16.56 -9.61 1.34
CA TYR A 195 -15.37 -9.55 0.50
C TYR A 195 -14.07 -9.76 1.29
N LEU A 196 -13.94 -9.12 2.46
CA LEU A 196 -12.80 -9.33 3.35
C LEU A 196 -12.71 -10.78 3.83
N ASN A 197 -13.83 -11.37 4.24
CA ASN A 197 -13.89 -12.77 4.66
C ASN A 197 -13.43 -13.69 3.53
N MET A 198 -13.87 -13.45 2.29
CA MET A 198 -13.41 -14.19 1.11
C MET A 198 -11.89 -14.05 0.92
N LEU A 199 -11.33 -12.85 1.03
CA LEU A 199 -9.88 -12.65 0.89
C LEU A 199 -9.06 -13.34 1.99
N THR A 200 -9.62 -13.52 3.19
CA THR A 200 -8.92 -14.11 4.34
C THR A 200 -9.22 -15.59 4.56
N THR A 201 -10.18 -16.19 3.84
CA THR A 201 -10.43 -17.64 3.89
C THR A 201 -9.67 -18.36 2.79
N SER A 202 -9.11 -19.52 3.14
CA SER A 202 -8.43 -20.38 2.18
C SER A 202 -9.42 -20.89 1.12
N LEU A 203 -8.93 -21.24 -0.08
CA LEU A 203 -9.75 -21.81 -1.15
C LEU A 203 -10.52 -23.07 -0.69
N HIS A 204 -9.93 -23.85 0.22
CA HIS A 204 -10.56 -25.03 0.78
C HIS A 204 -11.77 -24.67 1.67
N GLU A 205 -11.60 -23.69 2.56
CA GLU A 205 -12.69 -23.19 3.42
C GLU A 205 -13.80 -22.52 2.60
N GLN A 206 -13.45 -21.83 1.51
CA GLN A 206 -14.43 -21.26 0.59
C GLN A 206 -15.27 -22.36 -0.10
N GLU A 207 -14.65 -23.46 -0.51
CA GLU A 207 -15.37 -24.60 -1.11
C GLU A 207 -16.23 -25.35 -0.08
N GLU A 208 -15.78 -25.48 1.17
CA GLU A 208 -16.60 -26.05 2.23
C GLU A 208 -17.80 -25.16 2.56
N MET A 209 -17.60 -23.85 2.73
CA MET A 209 -18.70 -22.90 2.95
C MET A 209 -19.69 -22.89 1.77
N ARG A 210 -19.21 -23.04 0.53
CA ARG A 210 -20.08 -23.16 -0.65
C ARG A 210 -20.89 -24.46 -0.60
N ARG A 211 -20.25 -25.59 -0.28
CA ARG A 211 -20.92 -26.89 -0.12
C ARG A 211 -21.93 -26.89 1.02
N GLU A 212 -21.64 -26.21 2.13
CA GLU A 212 -22.58 -26.05 3.25
C GLU A 212 -23.78 -25.19 2.86
N ARG A 213 -23.58 -24.09 2.12
CA ARG A 213 -24.68 -23.28 1.57
C ARG A 213 -25.53 -24.08 0.58
N GLU A 214 -24.91 -24.87 -0.29
CA GLU A 214 -25.61 -25.76 -1.22
C GLU A 214 -26.41 -26.85 -0.50
N ARG A 215 -25.86 -27.44 0.58
CA ARG A 215 -26.57 -28.41 1.44
C ARG A 215 -27.71 -27.79 2.23
N ALA A 216 -27.51 -26.57 2.75
CA ALA A 216 -28.57 -25.82 3.43
C ALA A 216 -29.72 -25.47 2.48
N PHE A 217 -29.41 -25.19 1.20
CA PHE A 217 -30.41 -24.97 0.16
C PHE A 217 -31.10 -26.28 -0.30
N SER A 218 -30.38 -27.41 -0.36
CA SER A 218 -30.98 -28.70 -0.76
C SER A 218 -31.80 -29.38 0.33
N GLY A 219 -31.61 -28.99 1.60
CA GLY A 219 -32.40 -29.46 2.75
C GLY A 219 -33.86 -28.98 2.77
N TYR A 220 -34.27 -28.10 1.86
CA TYR A 220 -35.65 -27.60 1.72
C TYR A 220 -36.48 -28.37 0.67
N HIS A 221 -36.19 -29.64 0.41
CA HIS A 221 -37.14 -30.51 -0.30
C HIS A 221 -38.09 -31.16 0.71
N ILE A 222 -39.27 -30.55 0.90
CA ILE A 222 -40.40 -31.21 1.57
C ILE A 222 -40.82 -32.38 0.69
N ASN A 223 -40.81 -33.59 1.26
CA ASN A 223 -41.29 -34.77 0.58
C ASN A 223 -42.81 -34.64 0.42
N PRO A 224 -43.39 -34.82 -0.79
CA PRO A 224 -44.82 -34.60 -1.01
C PRO A 224 -45.74 -35.47 -0.15
N GLU A 225 -45.23 -36.56 0.41
CA GLU A 225 -45.99 -37.48 1.26
C GLU A 225 -46.28 -36.92 2.66
N ASP A 226 -45.47 -35.95 3.14
CA ASP A 226 -45.68 -35.31 4.45
C ASP A 226 -46.82 -34.27 4.43
N ALA A 227 -47.34 -33.91 3.25
CA ALA A 227 -48.47 -32.98 3.11
C ALA A 227 -49.86 -33.66 3.24
N THR A 228 -49.93 -34.99 3.33
CA THR A 228 -51.19 -35.75 3.28
C THR A 228 -51.65 -36.35 4.60
N ARG A 229 -50.96 -36.12 5.72
CA ARG A 229 -51.32 -36.70 7.04
C ARG A 229 -52.02 -35.75 8.01
N GLU A 230 -52.29 -34.51 7.64
CA GLU A 230 -53.10 -33.58 8.44
C GLU A 230 -54.50 -33.43 7.85
N GLY A 231 -55.28 -34.51 7.89
CA GLY A 231 -56.61 -34.53 7.30
C GLY A 231 -57.47 -35.72 7.74
N GLU A 232 -57.45 -36.08 9.02
CA GLU A 232 -58.53 -36.81 9.71
C GLU A 232 -58.68 -36.32 11.16
#